data_AF-A0A938LAD5-F1
#
_entry.id   AF-A0A938LAD5-F1
#
_cell.length_a   1.000
_cell.length_b   1.000
_cell.length_c   1.000
_cell.angle_alpha   90.00
_cell.angle_beta   90.00
_cell.angle_gamma   90.00
#
_symmetry.space_group_name_H-M   'P 1'
#
loop_
_entity.id
_entity.type
_entity.pdbx_description
1 polymer ?
#
loop_
_entity_poly.entity_id
_entity_poly.type
_entity_poly.pdbx_seq_one_letter_code
_entity_poly.pdbx_strand_id
1 'polypeptide(L)'
;MQSLKIDVGPANAGIYYVIGSFSGTSPGQNVNGIHFPLNLDSYFLQSWFGDTLVAGNGIGATDVTGQAFHGLLVPPGSASALVGLTVHHVVAPVNALSLLHTCATNPVPLKFLP
;
A
#
# COMPACT_ATOMS: atom_id res chain seq x y z
N MET A 1 11.76 -0.79 -12.13
CA MET A 1 10.43 -0.41 -11.58
C MET A 1 9.68 -1.70 -11.30
N GLN A 2 9.21 -1.88 -10.07
CA GLN A 2 8.37 -3.02 -9.70
C GLN A 2 6.92 -2.53 -9.61
N SER A 3 5.96 -3.37 -10.03
CA SER A 3 4.53 -3.03 -10.00
C SER A 3 3.77 -3.93 -9.03
N LEU A 4 2.77 -3.34 -8.38
CA LEU A 4 1.82 -3.97 -7.50
C LEU A 4 0.46 -3.96 -8.19
N LYS A 5 -0.18 -5.13 -8.28
CA LYS A 5 -1.56 -5.28 -8.76
C LYS A 5 -2.39 -5.89 -7.65
N ILE A 6 -3.44 -5.20 -7.24
CA ILE A 6 -4.31 -5.62 -6.14
C ILE A 6 -5.76 -5.45 -6.55
N ASP A 7 -6.58 -6.47 -6.28
CA ASP A 7 -8.01 -6.43 -6.49
C ASP A 7 -8.72 -5.97 -5.20
N VAL A 8 -9.46 -4.87 -5.26
CA VAL A 8 -10.29 -4.38 -4.15
C VAL A 8 -11.79 -4.68 -4.35
N GLY A 9 -12.14 -5.26 -5.50
CA GLY A 9 -13.50 -5.53 -5.94
C GLY A 9 -14.25 -4.28 -6.41
N PRO A 10 -15.27 -4.44 -7.27
CA PRO A 10 -15.99 -3.32 -7.88
C PRO A 10 -16.76 -2.48 -6.87
N ALA A 11 -17.17 -3.06 -5.73
CA ALA A 11 -17.86 -2.35 -4.66
C ALA A 11 -16.97 -1.32 -3.95
N ASN A 12 -15.64 -1.45 -4.06
CA ASN A 12 -14.67 -0.50 -3.51
C ASN A 12 -13.90 0.23 -4.61
N ALA A 13 -14.42 0.23 -5.83
CA ALA A 13 -13.80 0.96 -6.93
C ALA A 13 -13.80 2.47 -6.66
N GLY A 14 -12.73 3.15 -7.08
CA GLY A 14 -12.54 4.58 -6.87
C GLY A 14 -11.15 4.90 -6.34
N ILE A 15 -11.07 5.93 -5.50
CA ILE A 15 -9.80 6.39 -4.93
C ILE A 15 -9.33 5.42 -3.85
N TYR A 16 -8.03 5.14 -3.84
CA TYR A 16 -7.42 4.28 -2.84
C TYR A 16 -6.02 4.76 -2.46
N TYR A 17 -5.56 4.27 -1.32
CA TYR A 17 -4.21 4.47 -0.81
C TYR A 17 -3.46 3.14 -0.80
N VAL A 18 -2.18 3.17 -1.14
CA VAL A 18 -1.24 2.06 -0.98
C VAL A 18 -0.45 2.31 0.28
N ILE A 19 -0.64 1.45 1.27
CA ILE A 19 0.05 1.52 2.55
C ILE A 19 0.96 0.31 2.63
N GLY A 20 2.17 0.46 3.18
CA GLY A 20 3.11 -0.65 3.28
C GLY A 20 3.89 -0.70 4.58
N SER A 21 4.53 -1.85 4.82
CA SER A 21 5.32 -2.12 6.01
C SER A 21 6.53 -3.00 5.67
N PHE A 22 7.70 -2.62 6.20
CA PHE A 22 8.92 -3.44 6.14
C PHE A 22 8.99 -4.42 7.31
N SER A 23 8.30 -4.13 8.41
CA SER A 23 8.33 -4.92 9.66
C SER A 23 7.36 -6.11 9.67
N GLY A 24 6.56 -6.29 8.61
CA GLY A 24 5.73 -7.48 8.40
C GLY A 24 4.23 -7.22 8.54
N THR A 25 3.46 -8.30 8.73
CA THR A 25 1.98 -8.30 8.64
C THR A 25 1.26 -8.75 9.91
N SER A 26 2.00 -9.22 10.93
CA SER A 26 1.44 -9.72 12.18
C SER A 26 2.08 -9.01 13.38
N PRO A 27 1.29 -8.49 14.33
CA PRO A 27 -0.15 -8.72 14.53
C PRO A 27 -1.10 -7.87 13.68
N GLY A 28 -0.60 -6.94 12.87
CA GLY A 28 -1.42 -5.93 12.22
C GLY A 28 -1.85 -4.82 13.19
N GLN A 29 -2.67 -3.87 12.73
CA GLN A 29 -3.11 -2.71 13.51
C GLN A 29 -4.55 -2.32 13.18
N ASN A 30 -5.27 -1.80 14.17
CA ASN A 30 -6.63 -1.27 13.96
C ASN A 30 -6.57 0.27 13.88
N VAL A 31 -7.07 0.82 12.77
CA VAL A 31 -7.16 2.28 12.55
C VAL A 31 -8.59 2.62 12.17
N ASN A 32 -9.23 3.52 12.91
CA ASN A 32 -10.62 3.94 12.67
C ASN A 32 -11.62 2.77 12.54
N GLY A 33 -11.42 1.69 13.31
CA GLY A 33 -12.28 0.51 13.27
C GLY A 33 -12.00 -0.46 12.12
N ILE A 34 -11.00 -0.18 11.26
CA ILE A 34 -10.56 -1.07 10.18
C ILE A 34 -9.26 -1.75 10.59
N HIS A 35 -9.20 -3.06 10.39
CA HIS A 35 -7.99 -3.83 10.60
C HIS A 35 -7.08 -3.76 9.37
N PHE A 36 -5.90 -3.19 9.55
CA PHE A 36 -4.80 -3.20 8.59
C PHE A 36 -3.84 -4.34 8.94
N PRO A 37 -3.69 -5.35 8.07
CA PRO A 37 -2.80 -6.49 8.32
C PRO A 37 -1.32 -6.13 8.04
N LEU A 38 -0.85 -5.02 8.60
CA LEU A 38 0.50 -4.47 8.47
C LEU A 38 1.01 -3.99 9.84
N ASN A 39 2.30 -4.20 10.08
CA ASN A 39 2.95 -3.71 11.29
C ASN A 39 3.25 -2.21 11.18
N LEU A 40 3.08 -1.50 12.29
CA LEU A 40 3.35 -0.06 12.36
C LEU A 40 4.85 0.19 12.40
N ASP A 41 5.39 0.74 11.32
CA ASP A 41 6.78 1.19 11.22
C ASP A 41 6.86 2.55 10.52
N SER A 42 8.09 3.05 10.33
CA SER A 42 8.31 4.35 9.66
C SER A 42 7.76 4.38 8.24
N TYR A 43 7.76 3.25 7.52
CA TYR A 43 7.25 3.17 6.16
C TYR A 43 5.72 3.13 6.11
N PHE A 44 5.09 2.47 7.09
CA PHE A 44 3.64 2.56 7.28
C PHE A 44 3.22 4.00 7.49
N LEU A 45 3.88 4.73 8.40
CA LEU A 45 3.55 6.13 8.68
C LEU A 45 3.77 7.01 7.44
N GLN A 46 4.90 6.85 6.76
CA GLN A 46 5.21 7.55 5.50
C GLN A 46 4.15 7.31 4.41
N SER A 47 3.78 6.06 4.17
CA SER A 47 2.75 5.70 3.18
C SER A 47 1.34 6.12 3.60
N TRP A 48 1.04 6.18 4.89
CA TRP A 48 -0.23 6.70 5.41
C TRP A 48 -0.40 8.20 5.15
N PHE A 49 0.66 8.99 5.28
CA PHE A 49 0.63 10.44 5.05
C PHE A 49 0.94 10.85 3.61
N GLY A 50 1.14 9.89 2.70
CA GLY A 50 1.41 10.16 1.29
C GLY A 50 2.83 10.66 1.00
N ASP A 51 3.82 10.33 1.82
CA ASP A 51 5.23 10.65 1.60
C ASP A 51 6.03 9.35 1.49
N THR A 52 5.94 8.68 0.33
CA THR A 52 6.36 7.28 0.19
C THR A 52 7.12 6.98 -1.09
N LEU A 53 7.81 5.84 -1.09
CA LEU A 53 8.45 5.20 -2.24
C LEU A 53 7.43 4.69 -3.29
N VAL A 54 6.12 4.76 -3.01
CA VAL A 54 5.08 4.41 -3.97
C VAL A 54 4.86 5.57 -4.94
N ALA A 55 4.80 5.29 -6.23
CA ALA A 55 4.51 6.28 -7.27
C ALA A 55 3.23 7.06 -6.94
N GLY A 56 3.15 8.32 -7.36
CA GLY A 56 1.98 9.15 -7.08
C GLY A 56 1.66 9.28 -5.58
N ASN A 57 2.68 9.21 -4.71
CA ASN A 57 2.55 9.34 -3.27
C ASN A 57 1.64 8.26 -2.63
N GLY A 58 1.55 7.10 -3.26
CA GLY A 58 0.69 6.01 -2.79
C GLY A 58 -0.80 6.24 -3.01
N ILE A 59 -1.22 7.31 -3.68
CA ILE A 59 -2.63 7.58 -4.00
C ILE A 59 -2.91 7.16 -5.43
N GLY A 60 -4.00 6.43 -5.64
CA GLY A 60 -4.40 5.97 -6.97
C GLY A 60 -5.92 5.92 -7.14
N ALA A 61 -6.34 5.62 -8.36
CA ALA A 61 -7.72 5.30 -8.68
C ALA A 61 -7.78 3.91 -9.32
N THR A 62 -8.75 3.10 -8.92
CA THR A 62 -8.96 1.79 -9.54
C THR A 62 -9.63 1.95 -10.90
N ASP A 63 -9.59 0.89 -11.70
CA ASP A 63 -10.49 0.80 -12.85
C ASP A 63 -11.95 0.47 -12.44
N VAL A 64 -12.83 0.36 -13.42
CA VAL A 64 -14.27 0.05 -13.24
C VAL A 64 -14.54 -1.33 -12.62
N THR A 65 -13.54 -2.21 -12.63
CA THR A 65 -13.64 -3.55 -12.02
C THR A 65 -13.10 -3.59 -10.60
N GLY A 66 -12.53 -2.49 -10.10
CA GLY A 66 -11.89 -2.42 -8.79
C GLY A 66 -10.44 -2.93 -8.80
N GLN A 67 -9.75 -2.89 -9.94
CA GLN A 67 -8.32 -3.23 -9.98
C GLN A 67 -7.47 -2.00 -9.68
N ALA A 68 -6.60 -2.14 -8.69
CA ALA A 68 -5.58 -1.17 -8.32
C ALA A 68 -4.24 -1.56 -8.95
N PHE A 69 -3.58 -0.59 -9.58
CA PHE A 69 -2.24 -0.71 -10.13
C PHE A 69 -1.36 0.40 -9.61
N HIS A 70 -0.23 0.05 -9.00
CA HIS A 70 0.76 1.03 -8.55
C HIS A 70 2.19 0.59 -8.82
N GLY A 71 3.05 1.55 -9.08
CA GLY A 71 4.48 1.32 -9.21
C GLY A 71 5.21 1.69 -7.92
N LEU A 72 6.25 0.95 -7.56
CA LEU A 72 7.22 1.42 -6.59
C LEU A 72 8.39 2.10 -7.29
N LEU A 73 8.66 3.33 -6.85
CA LEU A 73 9.81 4.12 -7.21
C LEU A 73 10.92 3.85 -6.18
N VAL A 74 11.97 3.18 -6.62
CA VAL A 74 13.18 2.99 -5.82
C VAL A 74 14.16 4.10 -6.20
N PRO A 75 14.49 5.04 -5.29
CA PRO A 75 15.44 6.10 -5.57
C PRO A 75 16.80 5.53 -6.00
N PRO A 76 17.45 6.14 -7.01
CA PRO A 76 18.82 5.77 -7.37
C PRO A 76 19.75 5.82 -6.14
N GLY A 77 20.55 4.78 -5.94
CA GLY A 77 21.46 4.68 -4.78
C GLY A 77 20.87 4.05 -3.52
N SER A 78 19.55 3.88 -3.41
CA SER A 78 18.92 3.16 -2.29
C SER A 78 18.79 1.64 -2.54
N ALA A 79 19.00 1.20 -3.78
CA ALA A 79 18.78 -0.17 -4.20
C ALA A 79 19.57 -1.19 -3.37
N SER A 80 20.86 -0.93 -3.08
CA SER A 80 21.71 -1.86 -2.33
C SER A 80 21.24 -2.12 -0.90
N ALA A 81 20.60 -1.14 -0.26
CA ALA A 81 20.05 -1.28 1.10
C ALA A 81 18.71 -2.04 1.13
N LEU A 82 18.02 -2.13 -0.01
CA LEU A 82 16.71 -2.76 -0.12
C LEU A 82 16.79 -4.21 -0.62
N VAL A 83 17.87 -4.60 -1.31
CA VAL A 83 18.05 -5.97 -1.82
C VAL A 83 17.87 -7.00 -0.71
N GLY A 84 17.02 -8.00 -0.95
CA GLY A 84 16.73 -9.07 -0.01
C GLY A 84 15.64 -8.75 1.01
N LEU A 85 15.22 -7.49 1.14
CA LEU A 85 14.04 -7.12 1.94
C LEU A 85 12.74 -7.49 1.21
N THR A 86 11.73 -7.81 2.01
CA THR A 86 10.36 -7.99 1.54
C THR A 86 9.50 -6.95 2.22
N VAL A 87 8.82 -6.14 1.41
CA VAL A 87 7.82 -5.18 1.88
C VAL A 87 6.45 -5.77 1.66
N HIS A 88 5.55 -5.51 2.57
CA HIS A 88 4.16 -5.90 2.44
C HIS A 88 3.32 -4.65 2.18
N HIS A 89 2.44 -4.70 1.19
CA HIS A 89 1.55 -3.60 0.86
C HIS A 89 0.10 -4.03 0.91
N VAL A 90 -0.75 -3.12 1.35
CA VAL A 90 -2.20 -3.24 1.23
C VAL A 90 -2.72 -2.08 0.40
N VAL A 91 -3.84 -2.30 -0.28
CA VAL A 91 -4.64 -1.21 -0.82
C VAL A 91 -5.79 -0.94 0.15
N ALA A 92 -6.00 0.33 0.44
CA ALA A 92 -7.04 0.82 1.31
C ALA A 92 -7.93 1.80 0.53
N PRO A 93 -9.05 1.32 -0.03
CA PRO A 93 -10.03 2.17 -0.69
C PRO A 93 -10.57 3.23 0.25
N VAL A 94 -10.92 4.39 -0.29
CA VAL A 94 -11.41 5.55 0.46
C VAL A 94 -12.78 5.95 -0.05
N ASN A 95 -13.68 6.23 0.89
CA ASN A 95 -14.96 6.83 0.55
C ASN A 95 -14.75 8.30 0.17
N ALA A 96 -15.10 8.67 -1.06
CA ALA A 96 -14.84 10.02 -1.57
C ALA A 96 -15.59 11.15 -0.82
N LEU A 97 -16.65 10.84 -0.07
CA LEU A 97 -17.42 11.82 0.70
C LEU A 97 -16.87 11.99 2.12
N SER A 98 -16.54 10.89 2.81
CA SER A 98 -16.03 10.94 4.18
C SER A 98 -14.51 11.06 4.26
N LEU A 99 -13.79 10.78 3.17
CA LEU A 99 -12.34 10.66 3.09
C LEU A 99 -11.74 9.64 4.07
N LEU A 100 -12.56 8.72 4.58
CA LEU A 100 -12.12 7.63 5.42
C LEU A 100 -11.92 6.36 4.59
N HIS A 101 -10.94 5.55 5.00
CA HIS A 101 -10.79 4.20 4.45
C HIS A 101 -12.07 3.40 4.70
N THR A 102 -12.44 2.51 3.77
CA THR A 102 -13.60 1.62 3.91
C THR A 102 -13.19 0.21 4.32
N CYS A 103 -12.01 -0.23 3.89
CA CYS A 103 -11.41 -1.52 4.21
C CYS A 103 -9.90 -1.48 3.93
N ALA A 104 -9.22 -2.59 4.26
CA ALA A 104 -7.87 -2.87 3.83
C ALA A 104 -7.84 -4.25 3.17
N THR A 105 -7.11 -4.40 2.07
CA THR A 105 -6.93 -5.70 1.42
C THR A 105 -6.00 -6.61 2.23
N ASN A 106 -5.92 -7.87 1.81
CA ASN A 106 -4.83 -8.74 2.25
C ASN A 106 -3.47 -8.14 1.84
N PRO A 107 -2.41 -8.37 2.64
CA PRO A 107 -1.09 -7.86 2.35
C PRO A 107 -0.48 -8.63 1.17
N VAL A 108 0.05 -7.89 0.21
CA VAL A 108 0.77 -8.42 -0.95
C VAL A 108 2.27 -8.20 -0.73
N PRO A 109 3.08 -9.27 -0.70
CA PRO A 109 4.51 -9.15 -0.54
C PRO A 109 5.18 -8.71 -1.85
N LEU A 110 6.12 -7.79 -1.73
CA LEU A 110 7.02 -7.37 -2.80
C LEU A 110 8.46 -7.57 -2.34
N LYS A 111 9.16 -8.46 -3.06
CA LYS A 111 10.56 -8.76 -2.78
C LYS A 111 11.47 -7.93 -3.68
N PHE A 112 12.42 -7.23 -3.07
CA PHE A 112 13.46 -6.54 -3.81
C PHE A 112 14.54 -7.53 -4.23
N LEU A 113 14.68 -7.70 -5.54
CA LEU A 113 15.68 -8.54 -6.16
C LEU A 113 16.96 -7.72 -6.46
N PRO A 114 18.15 -8.35 -6.49
CA PRO A 114 19.39 -7.72 -6.94
C PRO A 114 19.33 -7.19 -8.36
#